data_AF-A0A1I6SRL1-F1
#
_entry.id   AF-A0A1I6SRL1-F1
#
_cell.length_a   1.000
_cell.length_b   1.000
_cell.length_c   1.000
_cell.angle_alpha   90.00
_cell.angle_beta   90.00
_cell.angle_gamma   90.00
#
_symmetry.space_group_name_H-M   'P 1'
#
loop_
_entity.id
_entity.type
_entity.pdbx_description
1 polymer ?
#
loop_
_entity_poly.entity_id
_entity_poly.type
_entity_poly.pdbx_seq_one_letter_code
_entity_poly.pdbx_strand_id
1 'polypeptide(L)'
;MSALDLDLLSEYLDGDQNEHGLDFAATHGFLCATAVGPTFDKWLDELFDNNQKKVPAEMIVQIKAWLEAIRQNLANEEGIEFPFEIEEADVESSLGDWSVGFVDAMFLNEDAWFTPEHEDQLVDLTLPMMVFSGVDDEDPQMESFRRNGQLMDEIAEEIPENLNEIYLMYHTPA
;
A
#
# COMPACT_ATOMS: atom_id res chain seq x y z
N MET A 1 20.51 3.27 -15.00
CA MET A 1 19.41 3.61 -14.08
C MET A 1 20.05 4.22 -12.85
N SER A 2 19.46 5.27 -12.29
CA SER A 2 19.86 5.73 -10.95
C SER A 2 19.55 4.62 -9.95
N ALA A 3 20.34 4.49 -8.88
CA ALA A 3 19.95 3.64 -7.77
C ALA A 3 18.71 4.24 -7.08
N LEU A 4 17.87 3.39 -6.49
CA LEU A 4 16.74 3.82 -5.66
C LEU A 4 17.27 4.63 -4.48
N ASP A 5 16.70 5.80 -4.27
CA ASP A 5 17.05 6.74 -3.19
C ASP A 5 15.79 7.07 -2.38
N LEU A 6 15.61 6.39 -1.24
CA LEU A 6 14.44 6.54 -0.39
C LEU A 6 14.47 7.84 0.40
N ASP A 7 15.65 8.35 0.76
CA ASP A 7 15.80 9.62 1.49
C ASP A 7 15.31 10.78 0.60
N LEU A 8 15.69 10.76 -0.68
CA LEU A 8 15.22 11.72 -1.67
C LEU A 8 13.70 11.65 -1.88
N LEU A 9 13.14 10.44 -1.90
CA LEU A 9 11.70 10.24 -2.05
C LEU A 9 10.91 10.73 -0.83
N SER A 10 11.38 10.44 0.40
CA SER A 10 10.73 10.94 1.62
C SER A 10 10.75 12.47 1.67
N GLU A 11 11.91 13.10 1.39
CA GLU A 11 11.98 14.58 1.36
C GLU A 11 11.00 15.20 0.35
N TYR A 12 10.83 14.56 -0.81
CA TYR A 12 9.88 15.02 -1.82
C TYR A 12 8.43 14.78 -1.42
N LEU A 13 8.08 13.55 -1.03
CA LEU A 13 6.70 13.12 -0.82
C LEU A 13 6.09 13.73 0.45
N ASP A 14 6.89 13.94 1.50
CA ASP A 14 6.44 14.53 2.76
C ASP A 14 6.53 16.06 2.77
N GLY A 15 7.08 16.66 1.71
CA GLY A 15 7.27 18.10 1.62
C GLY A 15 6.21 18.83 0.80
N ASP A 16 6.12 20.15 0.99
CA ASP A 16 5.09 21.02 0.40
C ASP A 16 5.02 21.01 -1.13
N GLN A 17 6.07 20.54 -1.82
CA GLN A 17 6.09 20.43 -3.28
C GLN A 17 5.21 19.29 -3.82
N ASN A 18 4.81 18.34 -2.97
CA ASN A 18 3.93 17.23 -3.32
C ASN A 18 2.46 17.66 -3.18
N GLU A 19 2.01 18.56 -4.04
CA GLU A 19 0.65 19.15 -3.95
C GLU A 19 -0.49 18.16 -4.32
N HIS A 20 -0.17 17.06 -5.00
CA HIS A 20 -1.17 16.20 -5.64
C HIS A 20 -0.97 14.70 -5.38
N GLY A 21 0.12 14.32 -4.72
CA GLY A 21 0.43 12.92 -4.42
C GLY A 21 0.16 12.57 -2.97
N LEU A 22 0.30 11.29 -2.68
CA LEU A 22 0.32 10.75 -1.32
C LEU A 22 1.65 11.08 -0.64
N ASP A 23 1.67 11.10 0.70
CA ASP A 23 2.91 11.17 1.48
C ASP A 23 3.79 9.92 1.29
N PHE A 24 4.95 9.88 1.93
CA PHE A 24 5.90 8.79 1.76
C PHE A 24 5.35 7.42 2.18
N ALA A 25 4.65 7.36 3.32
CA ALA A 25 4.11 6.10 3.85
C ALA A 25 2.93 5.61 2.99
N ALA A 26 1.98 6.49 2.69
CA ALA A 26 0.84 6.22 1.82
C ALA A 26 1.27 5.87 0.39
N THR A 27 2.30 6.54 -0.16
CA THR A 27 2.88 6.16 -1.45
C THR A 27 3.40 4.73 -1.42
N HIS A 28 4.13 4.33 -0.36
CA HIS A 28 4.59 2.95 -0.27
C HIS A 28 3.44 1.95 -0.23
N GLY A 29 2.36 2.23 0.52
CA GLY A 29 1.17 1.37 0.56
C GLY A 29 0.48 1.23 -0.78
N PHE A 30 0.33 2.34 -1.50
CA PHE A 30 -0.19 2.37 -2.86
C PHE A 30 0.65 1.52 -3.81
N LEU A 31 1.98 1.63 -3.73
CA LEU A 31 2.90 0.84 -4.53
C LEU A 31 2.85 -0.65 -4.17
N CYS A 32 2.68 -0.99 -2.89
CA CYS A 32 2.51 -2.38 -2.45
C CYS A 32 1.25 -3.00 -3.04
N ALA A 33 0.10 -2.33 -2.96
CA ALA A 33 -1.13 -2.79 -3.61
C ALA A 33 -0.95 -2.96 -5.13
N THR A 34 -0.27 -2.01 -5.78
CA THR A 34 0.06 -2.08 -7.22
C THR A 34 1.03 -3.22 -7.57
N ALA A 35 1.82 -3.70 -6.60
CA ALA A 35 2.78 -4.77 -6.78
C ALA A 35 2.19 -6.17 -6.54
N VAL A 36 1.33 -6.31 -5.53
CA VAL A 36 0.75 -7.61 -5.12
C VAL A 36 -0.57 -7.94 -5.82
N GLY A 37 -1.30 -6.90 -6.25
CA GLY A 37 -2.64 -7.02 -6.81
C GLY A 37 -2.70 -7.23 -8.32
N PRO A 38 -3.91 -7.20 -8.90
CA PRO A 38 -4.11 -7.30 -10.34
C PRO A 38 -3.39 -6.17 -11.09
N THR A 39 -3.07 -6.41 -12.36
CA THR A 39 -2.38 -5.41 -13.20
C THR A 39 -3.20 -4.12 -13.29
N PHE A 40 -2.56 -3.00 -12.99
CA PHE A 40 -3.18 -1.67 -13.02
C PHE A 40 -2.33 -0.67 -13.79
N ASP A 41 -2.57 -0.50 -15.09
CA ASP A 41 -1.70 0.32 -15.97
C ASP A 41 -1.72 1.82 -15.66
N LYS A 42 -2.76 2.32 -15.00
CA LYS A 42 -2.96 3.75 -14.69
C LYS A 42 -2.43 4.18 -13.33
N TRP A 43 -1.79 3.28 -12.59
CA TRP A 43 -1.34 3.51 -11.21
C TRP A 43 -0.60 4.84 -11.02
N LEU A 44 0.27 5.23 -11.95
CA LEU A 44 1.05 6.47 -11.83
C LEU A 44 0.21 7.72 -12.06
N ASP A 45 -0.81 7.62 -12.91
CA ASP A 45 -1.71 8.73 -13.15
C ASP A 45 -2.55 8.95 -11.89
N GLU A 46 -3.10 7.90 -11.30
CA GLU A 46 -3.94 8.00 -10.09
C GLU A 46 -3.15 8.37 -8.84
N LEU A 47 -1.91 7.88 -8.66
CA LEU A 47 -1.05 8.25 -7.52
C LEU A 47 -0.87 9.77 -7.36
N PHE A 48 -0.99 10.52 -8.47
CA PHE A 48 -0.85 11.97 -8.50
C PHE A 48 -2.12 12.69 -8.96
N ASP A 49 -3.30 12.06 -8.83
CA ASP A 49 -4.58 12.63 -9.30
C ASP A 49 -4.49 13.24 -10.71
N ASN A 50 -3.94 12.48 -11.66
CA ASN A 50 -3.70 12.88 -13.06
C ASN A 50 -2.74 14.09 -13.25
N ASN A 51 -1.94 14.44 -12.23
CA ASN A 51 -0.96 15.53 -12.24
C ASN A 51 0.50 15.06 -12.29
N GLN A 52 0.76 13.79 -12.58
CA GLN A 52 2.10 13.20 -12.79
C GLN A 52 3.05 14.02 -13.70
N LYS A 53 2.52 14.84 -14.62
CA LYS A 53 3.33 15.77 -15.46
C LYS A 53 3.91 16.98 -14.72
N LYS A 54 3.38 17.32 -13.54
CA LYS A 54 3.88 18.39 -12.67
C LYS A 54 4.97 17.90 -11.72
N VAL A 55 5.05 16.59 -11.51
CA VAL A 55 6.06 15.94 -10.67
C VAL A 55 7.43 16.02 -11.37
N PRO A 56 8.52 16.33 -10.64
CA PRO A 56 9.85 16.32 -11.23
C PRO A 56 10.18 14.95 -11.85
N ALA A 57 10.77 14.96 -13.06
CA ALA A 57 11.04 13.74 -13.80
C ALA A 57 11.92 12.74 -13.03
N GLU A 58 12.81 13.24 -12.16
CA GLU A 58 13.64 12.43 -11.28
C GLU A 58 12.80 11.65 -10.25
N MET A 59 11.79 12.28 -9.64
CA MET A 59 10.88 11.61 -8.69
C MET A 59 10.08 10.53 -9.38
N ILE A 60 9.58 10.78 -10.60
CA ILE A 60 8.89 9.76 -11.39
C ILE A 60 9.79 8.55 -11.67
N VAL A 61 11.10 8.77 -11.91
CA VAL A 61 12.05 7.68 -12.09
C VAL A 61 12.27 6.91 -10.79
N GLN A 62 12.40 7.61 -9.66
CA GLN A 62 12.61 7.00 -8.34
C GLN A 62 11.39 6.19 -7.87
N ILE A 63 10.16 6.71 -8.02
CA ILE A 63 8.91 6.00 -7.69
C ILE A 63 8.76 4.71 -8.52
N LYS A 64 9.07 4.77 -9.81
CA LYS A 64 9.08 3.57 -10.66
C LYS A 64 10.14 2.57 -10.25
N ALA A 65 11.31 3.03 -9.85
CA ALA A 65 12.37 2.17 -9.32
C ALA A 65 11.95 1.53 -8.00
N TRP A 66 11.18 2.23 -7.17
CA TRP A 66 10.65 1.70 -5.91
C TRP A 66 9.63 0.58 -6.15
N LEU A 67 8.66 0.80 -7.03
CA LEU A 67 7.70 -0.24 -7.43
C LEU A 67 8.40 -1.50 -7.97
N GLU A 68 9.43 -1.30 -8.80
CA GLU A 68 10.22 -2.41 -9.35
C GLU A 68 11.02 -3.14 -8.25
N ALA A 69 11.57 -2.42 -7.28
CA ALA A 69 12.26 -3.03 -6.14
C ALA A 69 11.30 -3.90 -5.30
N ILE A 70 10.09 -3.40 -5.01
CA ILE A 70 9.05 -4.17 -4.29
C ILE A 70 8.72 -5.46 -5.05
N ARG A 71 8.51 -5.38 -6.37
CA ARG A 71 8.24 -6.55 -7.21
C ARG A 71 9.39 -7.53 -7.25
N GLN A 72 10.64 -7.05 -7.23
CA GLN A 72 11.82 -7.90 -7.18
C GLN A 72 11.92 -8.65 -5.86
N ASN A 73 11.67 -7.98 -4.73
CA ASN A 73 11.67 -8.63 -3.42
C ASN A 73 10.60 -9.73 -3.35
N LEU A 74 9.38 -9.45 -3.80
CA LEU A 74 8.30 -10.45 -3.89
C LEU A 74 8.69 -11.65 -4.76
N ALA A 75 9.26 -11.40 -5.95
CA ALA A 75 9.71 -12.46 -6.86
C ALA A 75 10.87 -13.29 -6.30
N ASN A 76 11.65 -12.74 -5.38
CA ASN A 76 12.75 -13.42 -4.69
C ASN A 76 12.32 -14.08 -3.37
N GLU A 77 11.03 -14.05 -3.02
CA GLU A 77 10.51 -14.54 -1.73
C GLU A 77 11.12 -13.81 -0.52
N GLU A 78 11.56 -12.56 -0.70
CA GLU A 78 12.12 -11.71 0.37
C GLU A 78 11.02 -10.92 1.11
N GLY A 79 9.80 -10.91 0.57
CA GLY A 79 8.65 -10.24 1.17
C GLY A 79 8.66 -8.71 1.02
N ILE A 80 7.76 -8.05 1.74
CA ILE A 80 7.66 -6.58 1.79
C ILE A 80 8.10 -6.12 3.18
N GLU A 81 8.99 -5.13 3.20
CA GLU A 81 9.40 -4.42 4.41
C GLU A 81 8.82 -3.01 4.39
N PHE A 82 8.38 -2.51 5.54
CA PHE A 82 7.97 -1.12 5.67
C PHE A 82 9.19 -0.19 5.59
N PRO A 83 9.08 0.97 4.92
CA PRO A 83 10.18 1.93 4.82
C PRO A 83 10.26 2.82 6.07
N PHE A 84 9.56 2.45 7.14
CA PHE A 84 9.48 3.14 8.43
C PHE A 84 9.41 2.10 9.56
N GLU A 85 9.76 2.52 10.77
CA GLU A 85 9.55 1.69 11.97
C GLU A 85 8.09 1.81 12.43
N ILE A 86 7.46 0.68 12.75
CA ILE A 86 6.12 0.68 13.37
C ILE A 86 6.31 0.99 14.86
N GLU A 87 6.21 2.27 15.24
CA GLU A 87 6.26 2.69 16.64
C GLU A 87 4.94 2.37 17.37
N GLU A 88 3.81 2.53 16.68
CA GLU A 88 2.45 2.29 17.19
C GLU A 88 1.54 1.78 16.07
N ALA A 89 0.78 0.71 16.38
CA ALA A 89 -0.26 0.19 15.52
C ALA A 89 -1.56 1.00 15.72
N ASP A 90 -1.63 2.16 15.09
CA ASP A 90 -2.76 3.08 15.16
C ASP A 90 -3.13 3.64 13.76
N VAL A 91 -4.36 4.15 13.64
CA VAL A 91 -4.87 4.77 12.41
C VAL A 91 -4.23 6.13 12.11
N GLU A 92 -3.72 6.83 13.12
CA GLU A 92 -3.02 8.12 12.97
C GLU A 92 -1.49 7.96 12.82
N SER A 93 -0.98 6.72 12.70
CA SER A 93 0.45 6.44 12.54
C SER A 93 0.84 6.27 11.07
N SER A 94 2.14 6.16 10.78
CA SER A 94 2.62 5.85 9.42
C SER A 94 2.09 4.52 8.89
N LEU A 95 1.71 3.58 9.76
CA LEU A 95 1.02 2.36 9.34
C LEU A 95 -0.41 2.65 8.88
N GLY A 96 -1.09 3.58 9.54
CA GLY A 96 -2.38 4.14 9.10
C GLY A 96 -2.27 4.78 7.73
N ASP A 97 -1.33 5.71 7.54
CA ASP A 97 -1.08 6.39 6.26
C ASP A 97 -0.77 5.38 5.15
N TRP A 98 0.12 4.41 5.42
CA TRP A 98 0.42 3.31 4.51
C TRP A 98 -0.83 2.52 4.12
N SER A 99 -1.69 2.23 5.09
CA SER A 99 -2.92 1.47 4.88
C SER A 99 -3.94 2.26 4.05
N VAL A 100 -4.03 3.58 4.23
CA VAL A 100 -4.83 4.47 3.37
C VAL A 100 -4.36 4.35 1.92
N GLY A 101 -3.06 4.48 1.66
CA GLY A 101 -2.52 4.37 0.31
C GLY A 101 -2.77 3.00 -0.34
N PHE A 102 -2.67 1.92 0.44
CA PHE A 102 -3.00 0.57 -0.03
C PHE A 102 -4.48 0.45 -0.43
N VAL A 103 -5.39 0.89 0.43
CA VAL A 103 -6.85 0.82 0.20
C VAL A 103 -7.26 1.71 -0.97
N ASP A 104 -6.67 2.90 -1.10
CA ASP A 104 -6.90 3.79 -2.24
C ASP A 104 -6.55 3.11 -3.57
N ALA A 105 -5.35 2.51 -3.67
CA ALA A 105 -4.94 1.77 -4.87
C ALA A 105 -5.86 0.57 -5.17
N MET A 106 -6.31 -0.14 -4.14
CA MET A 106 -7.20 -1.28 -4.27
C MET A 106 -8.55 -0.85 -4.86
N PHE A 107 -9.16 0.20 -4.31
CA PHE A 107 -10.47 0.70 -4.77
C PHE A 107 -10.44 1.37 -6.13
N LEU A 108 -9.30 1.92 -6.57
CA LEU A 108 -9.14 2.43 -7.94
C LEU A 108 -9.28 1.35 -9.03
N ASN A 109 -9.14 0.07 -8.67
CA ASN A 109 -9.27 -1.07 -9.57
C ASN A 109 -10.12 -2.20 -8.96
N GLU A 110 -11.15 -1.85 -8.19
CA GLU A 110 -11.96 -2.77 -7.36
C GLU A 110 -12.48 -4.00 -8.14
N ASP A 111 -13.05 -3.80 -9.33
CA ASP A 111 -13.58 -4.88 -10.17
C ASP A 111 -12.54 -5.97 -10.50
N ALA A 112 -11.25 -5.59 -10.61
CA ALA A 112 -10.18 -6.52 -10.90
C ALA A 112 -9.66 -7.22 -9.63
N TRP A 113 -9.84 -6.58 -8.46
CA TRP A 113 -9.50 -7.16 -7.17
C TRP A 113 -10.56 -8.20 -6.75
N PHE A 114 -11.83 -7.80 -6.69
CA PHE A 114 -12.89 -8.64 -6.13
C PHE A 114 -13.53 -9.55 -7.20
N THR A 115 -12.72 -10.39 -7.83
CA THR A 115 -13.24 -11.45 -8.71
C THR A 115 -13.96 -12.52 -7.88
N PRO A 116 -15.01 -13.18 -8.42
CA PRO A 116 -15.78 -14.19 -7.67
C PRO A 116 -14.96 -15.37 -7.13
N GLU A 117 -13.76 -15.59 -7.67
CA GLU A 117 -12.85 -16.67 -7.28
C GLU A 117 -12.00 -16.31 -6.05
N HIS A 118 -11.81 -15.02 -5.78
CA HIS A 118 -10.89 -14.52 -4.77
C HIS A 118 -11.54 -13.67 -3.68
N GLU A 119 -12.78 -13.21 -3.89
CA GLU A 119 -13.51 -12.28 -3.02
C GLU A 119 -13.44 -12.63 -1.53
N ASP A 120 -13.89 -13.82 -1.13
CA ASP A 120 -13.91 -14.24 0.29
C ASP A 120 -12.51 -14.20 0.93
N GLN A 121 -11.49 -14.70 0.22
CA GLN A 121 -10.12 -14.75 0.75
C GLN A 121 -9.49 -13.34 0.82
N LEU A 122 -9.77 -12.48 -0.15
CA LEU A 122 -9.24 -11.11 -0.16
C LEU A 122 -9.82 -10.26 0.96
N VAL A 123 -11.09 -10.44 1.31
CA VAL A 123 -11.71 -9.73 2.45
C VAL A 123 -10.91 -10.01 3.73
N ASP A 124 -10.56 -11.27 3.98
CA ASP A 124 -9.77 -11.64 5.16
C ASP A 124 -8.33 -11.09 5.08
N LEU A 125 -7.65 -11.23 3.94
CA LEU A 125 -6.25 -10.80 3.79
C LEU A 125 -6.06 -9.28 3.85
N THR A 126 -7.07 -8.52 3.41
CA THR A 126 -7.03 -7.06 3.39
C THR A 126 -7.61 -6.40 4.64
N LEU A 127 -8.17 -7.20 5.56
CA LEU A 127 -8.78 -6.70 6.79
C LEU A 127 -7.85 -5.76 7.59
N PRO A 128 -6.55 -6.09 7.81
CA PRO A 128 -5.66 -5.17 8.53
C PRO A 128 -5.58 -3.80 7.88
N MET A 129 -5.42 -3.73 6.55
CA MET A 129 -5.34 -2.49 5.79
C MET A 129 -6.64 -1.68 5.87
N MET A 130 -7.78 -2.36 5.82
CA MET A 130 -9.09 -1.73 6.02
C MET A 130 -9.25 -1.17 7.45
N VAL A 131 -8.76 -1.88 8.48
CA VAL A 131 -8.84 -1.43 9.87
C VAL A 131 -7.94 -0.21 10.10
N PHE A 132 -6.68 -0.27 9.67
CA PHE A 132 -5.67 0.78 9.87
C PHE A 132 -5.92 2.03 9.01
N SER A 133 -6.47 1.89 7.81
CA SER A 133 -6.84 3.05 6.98
C SER A 133 -7.95 3.90 7.61
N GLY A 134 -8.66 3.39 8.62
CA GLY A 134 -9.73 4.11 9.29
C GLY A 134 -11.02 4.22 8.47
N VAL A 135 -11.08 3.59 7.29
CA VAL A 135 -12.31 3.50 6.50
C VAL A 135 -13.38 2.70 7.24
N ASP A 136 -14.63 2.90 6.82
CA ASP A 136 -15.82 2.26 7.42
C ASP A 136 -15.86 2.47 8.95
N ASP A 137 -15.68 3.72 9.40
CA ASP A 137 -15.73 4.10 10.82
C ASP A 137 -17.10 3.86 11.48
N GLU A 138 -18.17 3.89 10.68
CA GLU A 138 -19.53 3.56 11.10
C GLU A 138 -19.78 2.05 11.32
N ASP A 139 -18.89 1.16 10.85
CA ASP A 139 -19.02 -0.28 11.05
C ASP A 139 -18.63 -0.68 12.49
N PRO A 140 -19.56 -1.22 13.30
CA PRO A 140 -19.28 -1.64 14.68
C PRO A 140 -18.18 -2.71 14.79
N GLN A 141 -18.00 -3.54 13.77
CA GLN A 141 -16.94 -4.54 13.73
C GLN A 141 -15.58 -3.85 13.62
N MET A 142 -15.43 -2.93 12.66
CA MET A 142 -14.19 -2.16 12.47
C MET A 142 -13.85 -1.31 13.72
N GLU A 143 -14.85 -0.69 14.33
CA GLU A 143 -14.69 0.01 15.61
C GLU A 143 -14.22 -0.93 16.74
N SER A 144 -14.69 -2.18 16.75
CA SER A 144 -14.28 -3.16 17.76
C SER A 144 -12.82 -3.58 17.64
N PHE A 145 -12.27 -3.65 16.42
CA PHE A 145 -10.84 -3.85 16.18
C PHE A 145 -10.03 -2.68 16.72
N ARG A 146 -10.34 -1.45 16.28
CA ARG A 146 -9.60 -0.23 16.62
C ARG A 146 -9.57 0.10 18.12
N ARG A 147 -10.58 -0.34 18.87
CA ARG A 147 -10.63 -0.16 20.33
C ARG A 147 -9.82 -1.20 21.12
N ASN A 148 -9.30 -2.22 20.47
CA ASN A 148 -8.54 -3.30 21.09
C ASN A 148 -7.06 -3.24 20.65
N GLY A 149 -6.23 -2.53 21.41
CA GLY A 149 -4.81 -2.36 21.07
C GLY A 149 -4.04 -3.66 20.89
N GLN A 150 -4.34 -4.71 21.66
CA GLN A 150 -3.69 -6.02 21.45
C GLN A 150 -4.04 -6.60 20.08
N LEU A 151 -5.29 -6.48 19.67
CA LEU A 151 -5.74 -6.98 18.37
C LEU A 151 -5.18 -6.13 17.22
N MET A 152 -5.03 -4.82 17.42
CA MET A 152 -4.33 -3.93 16.47
C MET A 152 -2.88 -4.38 16.28
N ASP A 153 -2.15 -4.64 17.37
CA ASP A 153 -0.77 -5.17 17.28
C ASP A 153 -0.74 -6.51 16.54
N GLU A 154 -1.65 -7.43 16.86
CA GLU A 154 -1.74 -8.75 16.21
C GLU A 154 -1.98 -8.64 14.70
N ILE A 155 -2.95 -7.84 14.25
CA ILE A 155 -3.24 -7.69 12.81
C ILE A 155 -2.16 -6.88 12.07
N ALA A 156 -1.40 -6.02 12.76
CA ALA A 156 -0.25 -5.34 12.15
C ALA A 156 0.87 -6.34 11.78
N GLU A 157 1.13 -7.32 12.66
CA GLU A 157 2.14 -8.36 12.43
C GLU A 157 1.78 -9.29 11.25
N GLU A 158 0.48 -9.41 10.93
CA GLU A 158 -0.01 -10.25 9.82
C GLU A 158 0.19 -9.61 8.44
N ILE A 159 0.32 -8.27 8.36
CA ILE A 159 0.36 -7.55 7.06
C ILE A 159 1.40 -8.12 6.09
N PRO A 160 2.68 -8.32 6.46
CA PRO A 160 3.68 -8.80 5.51
C PRO A 160 3.35 -10.17 4.92
N GLU A 161 2.79 -11.08 5.72
CA GLU A 161 2.40 -12.41 5.24
C GLU A 161 1.15 -12.34 4.36
N ASN A 162 0.16 -11.52 4.73
CA ASN A 162 -1.03 -11.31 3.91
C ASN A 162 -0.67 -10.75 2.53
N LEU A 163 0.30 -9.83 2.45
CA LEU A 163 0.79 -9.30 1.18
C LEU A 163 1.44 -10.39 0.30
N ASN A 164 2.20 -11.32 0.91
CA ASN A 164 2.77 -12.46 0.19
C ASN A 164 1.66 -13.37 -0.35
N GLU A 165 0.63 -13.66 0.45
CA GLU A 165 -0.51 -14.48 0.01
C GLU A 165 -1.28 -13.82 -1.14
N ILE A 166 -1.54 -12.51 -1.05
CA ILE A 166 -2.18 -11.74 -2.13
C ILE A 166 -1.32 -11.81 -3.39
N TYR A 167 -0.01 -11.62 -3.28
CA TYR A 167 0.90 -11.72 -4.44
C TYR A 167 0.84 -13.11 -5.09
N LEU A 168 0.88 -14.18 -4.30
CA LEU A 168 0.80 -15.54 -4.81
C LEU A 168 -0.54 -15.80 -5.51
N MET A 169 -1.64 -15.26 -4.98
CA MET A 169 -2.97 -15.36 -5.57
C MET A 169 -3.05 -14.77 -6.97
N TYR A 170 -2.50 -13.58 -7.20
CA TYR A 170 -2.58 -12.89 -8.51
C TYR A 170 -1.47 -13.22 -9.49
N HIS A 171 -0.30 -13.64 -9.01
CA HIS A 171 0.91 -13.72 -9.85
C HIS A 171 1.46 -15.14 -10.02
N THR A 172 0.90 -16.14 -9.34
CA THR A 172 1.30 -17.54 -9.55
C THR A 172 0.42 -18.18 -10.63
N PRO A 173 1.00 -18.85 -11.65
CA PRO A 173 0.20 -19.60 -12.60
C PRO A 173 -0.53 -20.77 -11.93
N ALA A 174 -1.82 -20.93 -12.27
CA ALA A 174 -2.66 -22.05 -11.86
C ALA A 174 -2.17 -23.42 -12.38
#